data_AF-A0A9X9A117-F1
#
_entry.id   AF-A0A9X9A117-F1
#
_cell.length_a   1.000
_cell.length_b   1.000
_cell.length_c   1.000
_cell.angle_alpha   90.00
_cell.angle_beta   90.00
_cell.angle_gamma   90.00
#
_symmetry.space_group_name_H-M   'P 1'
#
loop_
_entity.id
_entity.type
_entity.pdbx_description
1 polymer ?
#
loop_
_entity_poly.entity_id
_entity_poly.type
_entity_poly.pdbx_seq_one_letter_code
_entity_poly.pdbx_strand_id
1 'polypeptide(L)'
;YPLGEAAAHLTGYIGKVNAEDLKTLQKKGYQADDPVGKAGLEQVLEEKLRGKKGGRVFVEDAQGKEIKNLAKTDAVDGENVTLTIDSVVQEKTYNEMKGEAGSSAAINP
;
A
#
# COMPACT_ATOMS: atom_id res chain seq x y z
N TYR A 1 8.41 6.35 1.52
CA TYR A 1 8.48 7.16 0.29
C TYR A 1 9.82 7.90 0.23
N PRO A 2 10.87 7.35 -0.42
CA PRO A 2 12.22 7.94 -0.42
C PRO A 2 12.31 9.33 -1.05
N LEU A 3 11.55 9.59 -2.12
CA LEU A 3 11.50 10.89 -2.80
C LEU A 3 10.58 11.92 -2.12
N GLY A 4 9.92 11.56 -1.01
CA GLY A 4 9.05 12.47 -0.25
C GLY A 4 8.04 13.22 -1.13
N GLU A 5 7.97 14.54 -0.93
CA GLU A 5 7.09 15.45 -1.67
C GLU A 5 7.31 15.47 -3.18
N ALA A 6 8.55 15.20 -3.64
CA ALA A 6 8.88 15.20 -5.05
C ALA A 6 8.10 14.16 -5.86
N ALA A 7 7.60 13.11 -5.22
CA ALA A 7 6.78 12.07 -5.85
C ALA A 7 5.42 11.86 -5.17
N ALA A 8 5.03 12.70 -4.20
CA ALA A 8 3.86 12.43 -3.34
C ALA A 8 2.55 12.27 -4.11
N HIS A 9 2.31 13.09 -5.15
CA HIS A 9 1.12 12.95 -5.98
C HIS A 9 1.14 11.70 -6.87
N LEU A 10 2.33 11.29 -7.31
CA LEU A 10 2.52 10.11 -8.16
C LEU A 10 2.37 8.83 -7.34
N THR A 11 3.18 8.67 -6.29
CA THR A 11 3.14 7.45 -5.46
C THR A 11 1.85 7.41 -4.66
N GLY A 12 1.40 8.55 -4.15
CA GLY A 12 0.36 8.59 -3.14
C GLY A 12 0.87 8.05 -1.81
N TYR A 13 -0.07 7.53 -1.01
CA TYR A 13 0.20 7.03 0.32
C TYR A 13 -0.78 5.90 0.71
N ILE A 14 -0.38 5.10 1.69
CA ILE A 14 -1.27 4.16 2.38
C ILE A 14 -1.91 4.79 3.62
N GLY A 15 -3.11 4.35 3.96
CA GLY A 15 -3.81 4.71 5.18
C GLY A 15 -4.64 3.56 5.70
N LYS A 16 -5.20 3.72 6.89
CA LYS A 16 -6.08 2.73 7.48
C LYS A 16 -7.44 2.74 6.80
N VAL A 17 -8.03 1.55 6.64
CA VAL A 17 -9.43 1.35 6.28
C VAL A 17 -10.33 1.95 7.35
N ASN A 18 -11.16 2.91 6.95
CA ASN A 18 -12.15 3.58 7.77
C ASN A 18 -13.58 3.05 7.47
N ALA A 19 -14.58 3.59 8.16
CA ALA A 19 -15.97 3.16 8.01
C ALA A 19 -16.54 3.35 6.60
N GLU A 20 -16.12 4.40 5.88
CA GLU A 20 -16.57 4.63 4.50
C GLU A 20 -15.91 3.65 3.53
N ASP A 21 -14.61 3.37 3.69
CA ASP A 21 -13.92 2.38 2.87
C ASP A 21 -14.54 0.99 3.02
N LEU A 22 -14.89 0.60 4.27
CA LEU A 22 -15.48 -0.71 4.55
C LEU A 22 -16.76 -0.98 3.77
N LYS A 23 -17.56 0.06 3.45
CA LYS A 23 -18.77 -0.10 2.63
C LYS A 23 -18.49 -0.78 1.28
N THR A 24 -17.28 -0.61 0.75
CA THR A 24 -16.85 -1.19 -0.53
C THR A 24 -15.81 -2.30 -0.35
N LEU A 25 -14.82 -2.09 0.52
CA LEU A 25 -13.67 -2.96 0.69
C LEU A 25 -13.96 -4.20 1.55
N GLN A 26 -14.99 -4.18 2.39
CA GLN A 26 -15.35 -5.37 3.19
C GLN A 26 -15.65 -6.58 2.28
N LYS A 27 -16.29 -6.35 1.13
CA LYS A 27 -16.55 -7.40 0.12
C LYS A 27 -15.28 -7.96 -0.51
N LYS A 28 -14.17 -7.21 -0.45
CA LYS A 28 -12.83 -7.61 -0.88
C LYS A 28 -11.97 -8.17 0.28
N GLY A 29 -12.60 -8.50 1.41
CA GLY A 29 -11.93 -9.11 2.56
C GLY A 29 -11.04 -8.14 3.34
N TYR A 30 -11.31 -6.83 3.31
CA TYR A 30 -10.67 -5.88 4.22
C TYR A 30 -11.39 -5.86 5.57
N GLN A 31 -10.59 -5.64 6.61
CA GLN A 31 -11.04 -5.38 7.97
C GLN A 31 -10.76 -3.93 8.35
N ALA A 32 -11.37 -3.47 9.44
CA ALA A 32 -11.03 -2.18 10.01
C ALA A 32 -9.54 -2.13 10.38
N ASP A 33 -8.92 -0.95 10.26
CA ASP A 33 -7.49 -0.72 10.48
C ASP A 33 -6.53 -1.41 9.50
N ASP A 34 -7.04 -2.15 8.50
CA ASP A 34 -6.19 -2.68 7.43
C ASP A 34 -5.50 -1.54 6.67
N PRO A 35 -4.22 -1.70 6.30
CA PRO A 35 -3.58 -0.77 5.37
C PRO A 35 -4.23 -0.89 4.00
N VAL A 36 -4.46 0.25 3.36
CA VAL A 36 -4.96 0.37 1.98
C VAL A 36 -4.39 1.63 1.33
N GLY A 37 -4.08 1.57 0.04
CA GLY A 37 -3.72 2.72 -0.78
C GLY A 37 -4.85 3.75 -0.85
N LYS A 38 -4.53 5.00 -0.50
CA LYS A 38 -5.49 6.12 -0.41
C LYS A 38 -5.43 7.07 -1.59
N ALA A 39 -4.30 7.13 -2.28
CA ALA A 39 -4.10 8.00 -3.44
C ALA A 39 -3.00 7.43 -4.33
N GLY A 40 -2.84 8.04 -5.51
CA GLY A 40 -1.73 7.75 -6.42
C GLY A 40 -1.64 6.28 -6.82
N LEU A 41 -0.40 5.84 -7.08
CA LEU A 41 -0.13 4.45 -7.47
C LEU A 41 -0.45 3.44 -6.37
N GLU A 42 -0.34 3.80 -5.09
CA GLU A 42 -0.75 2.92 -3.98
C GLU A 42 -2.22 2.51 -4.12
N GLN A 43 -3.12 3.45 -4.42
CA GLN A 43 -4.54 3.16 -4.62
C GLN A 43 -4.80 2.41 -5.94
N VAL A 44 -4.16 2.84 -7.03
CA VAL A 44 -4.39 2.29 -8.38
C VAL A 44 -3.90 0.85 -8.49
N LEU A 45 -2.80 0.52 -7.81
CA LEU A 45 -2.14 -0.78 -7.86
C LEU A 45 -2.42 -1.65 -6.62
N GLU A 46 -3.34 -1.24 -5.75
CA GLU A 46 -3.66 -1.90 -4.48
C GLU A 46 -3.83 -3.43 -4.61
N GLU A 47 -4.56 -3.89 -5.65
CA GLU A 47 -4.81 -5.32 -5.85
C GLU A 47 -3.52 -6.13 -6.09
N LYS A 48 -2.49 -5.51 -6.67
CA LYS A 48 -1.17 -6.13 -6.83
C LYS A 48 -0.33 -5.99 -5.56
N LEU A 49 -0.40 -4.84 -4.90
CA LEU A 49 0.47 -4.48 -3.78
C LEU A 49 0.07 -5.12 -2.44
N ARG A 50 -1.22 -5.35 -2.21
CA ARG A 50 -1.73 -5.80 -0.89
C ARG A 50 -1.33 -7.23 -0.52
N GLY A 51 -1.12 -8.09 -1.51
CA GLY A 51 -0.96 -9.52 -1.29
C GLY A 51 -2.21 -10.15 -0.65
N LYS A 52 -2.02 -11.27 0.06
CA LYS A 52 -3.09 -11.99 0.77
C LYS A 52 -2.68 -12.29 2.21
N LYS A 53 -3.54 -11.92 3.16
CA LYS A 53 -3.33 -12.24 4.56
C LYS A 53 -3.37 -13.75 4.79
N GLY A 54 -2.38 -14.25 5.51
CA GLY A 54 -2.43 -15.57 6.13
C GLY A 54 -3.26 -15.56 7.40
N GLY A 55 -3.33 -16.72 8.05
CA GLY A 55 -4.06 -16.88 9.31
C GLY A 55 -3.73 -18.20 9.98
N ARG A 56 -4.01 -18.30 11.27
CA ARG A 56 -3.87 -19.56 12.02
C ARG A 56 -5.02 -19.70 13.01
N VAL A 57 -5.48 -20.93 13.17
CA VAL A 57 -6.45 -21.33 14.20
C VAL A 57 -5.71 -22.22 15.17
N PHE A 58 -5.74 -21.87 16.45
CA PHE A 58 -5.06 -22.60 17.51
C PHE A 58 -5.92 -22.63 18.78
N VAL A 59 -5.64 -23.59 19.65
CA VAL A 59 -6.28 -23.76 20.95
C VAL A 59 -5.33 -23.24 22.02
N GLU A 60 -5.88 -22.48 22.95
CA GLU A 60 -5.21 -21.97 24.14
C GLU A 60 -5.78 -22.67 25.39
N ASP A 61 -4.98 -22.80 26.44
CA ASP A 61 -5.47 -23.21 27.76
C ASP A 61 -6.08 -22.02 28.54
N ALA A 62 -6.58 -22.28 29.75
CA ALA A 62 -7.18 -21.26 30.61
C ALA A 62 -6.21 -20.15 31.05
N GLN A 63 -4.91 -20.32 30.83
CA GLN A 63 -3.86 -19.35 31.13
C GLN A 63 -3.39 -18.60 29.87
N GLY A 64 -4.02 -18.84 28.71
CA GLY A 64 -3.68 -18.23 27.43
C GLY A 64 -2.46 -18.85 26.74
N LYS A 65 -1.99 -20.02 27.22
CA LYS A 65 -0.86 -20.71 26.57
C LYS A 65 -1.39 -21.50 25.39
N GLU A 66 -0.79 -21.29 24.23
CA GLU A 66 -1.06 -22.09 23.03
C GLU A 66 -0.68 -23.56 23.28
N ILE A 67 -1.65 -24.44 23.12
CA ILE A 67 -1.49 -25.88 23.33
C ILE A 67 -1.54 -26.67 22.02
N LYS A 68 -2.17 -26.14 20.96
CA LYS A 68 -2.29 -26.84 19.68
C LYS A 68 -2.64 -25.92 18.51
N ASN A 69 -1.95 -26.07 17.38
CA ASN A 69 -2.36 -25.46 16.11
C ASN A 69 -3.30 -26.41 15.34
N LEU A 70 -4.46 -25.91 14.92
CA LEU A 70 -5.50 -26.68 14.22
C LEU A 70 -5.47 -26.46 12.71
N ALA A 71 -5.16 -25.24 12.27
CA ALA A 71 -5.08 -24.88 10.86
C ALA A 71 -4.17 -23.66 10.68
N LYS A 72 -3.45 -23.62 9.56
CA LYS A 72 -2.60 -22.49 9.18
C LYS A 72 -2.72 -22.26 7.68
N THR A 73 -2.77 -21.00 7.30
CA THR A 73 -2.62 -20.52 5.93
C THR A 73 -1.52 -19.48 5.93
N ASP A 74 -0.49 -19.68 5.11
CA ASP A 74 0.58 -18.71 4.99
C ASP A 74 0.11 -17.46 4.26
N ALA A 75 0.71 -16.32 4.61
CA ALA A 75 0.48 -15.07 3.88
C ALA A 75 1.16 -15.15 2.52
N VAL A 76 0.62 -14.40 1.56
CA VAL A 76 1.24 -14.19 0.24
C VAL A 76 1.60 -12.72 0.16
N ASP A 77 2.88 -12.43 -0.05
CA ASP A 77 3.34 -11.06 -0.21
C ASP A 77 2.73 -10.42 -1.48
N GLY A 78 2.61 -9.10 -1.45
CA GLY A 78 2.25 -8.34 -2.64
C GLY A 78 3.33 -8.40 -3.72
N GLU A 79 2.94 -8.02 -4.93
CA GLU A 79 3.86 -7.91 -6.05
C GLU A 79 4.69 -6.63 -5.95
N ASN A 80 5.99 -6.74 -6.20
CA ASN A 80 6.82 -5.57 -6.47
C ASN A 80 6.47 -5.01 -7.85
N VAL A 81 6.21 -3.69 -7.91
CA VAL A 81 5.93 -3.01 -9.18
C VAL A 81 7.12 -2.12 -9.56
N THR A 82 7.67 -2.38 -10.73
CA THR A 82 8.70 -1.52 -11.35
C THR A 82 8.04 -0.52 -12.28
N LEU A 83 8.36 0.76 -12.12
CA LEU A 83 7.86 1.85 -12.96
C LEU A 83 8.90 2.25 -14.00
N THR A 84 8.45 2.99 -15.01
CA THR A 84 9.33 3.65 -16.00
C THR A 84 9.88 4.99 -15.51
N ILE A 85 9.53 5.42 -14.30
CA ILE A 85 9.92 6.70 -13.72
C ILE A 85 11.38 6.64 -13.30
N ASP A 86 12.18 7.57 -13.84
CA ASP A 86 13.53 7.80 -13.36
C ASP A 86 13.48 8.70 -12.12
N SER A 87 13.96 8.17 -10.99
CA SER A 87 13.95 8.88 -9.70
C SER A 87 14.80 10.15 -9.69
N VAL A 88 15.90 10.18 -10.44
CA VAL A 88 16.79 11.34 -10.50
C VAL A 88 16.14 12.45 -11.32
N VAL A 89 15.50 12.10 -12.43
CA VAL A 89 14.71 13.07 -13.23
C VAL A 89 13.56 13.62 -12.41
N GLN A 90 12.79 12.75 -11.72
CA GLN A 90 11.67 13.17 -10.89
C GLN A 90 12.10 14.17 -9.80
N GLU A 91 13.14 13.84 -9.03
CA GLU A 91 13.64 14.70 -7.95
C GLU A 91 14.18 16.02 -8.48
N LYS A 92 14.98 15.98 -9.55
CA LYS A 92 15.54 17.19 -10.15
C LYS A 92 14.44 18.11 -10.69
N THR A 93 13.47 17.56 -11.42
CA THR A 93 12.37 18.34 -11.98
C THR A 93 11.56 19.01 -10.87
N TYR A 94 11.25 18.29 -9.79
CA TYR A 94 10.55 18.88 -8.64
C TYR A 94 11.33 20.04 -8.02
N ASN A 95 12.64 19.88 -7.78
CA ASN A 95 13.48 20.91 -7.18
C ASN A 95 13.57 22.18 -8.05
N GLU A 96 13.62 22.03 -9.38
CA GLU A 96 13.66 23.17 -10.31
C GLU A 96 12.35 23.97 -10.35
N MET A 97 11.23 23.40 -9.89
CA MET A 97 9.97 24.14 -9.76
C MET A 97 9.99 25.13 -8.58
N LYS A 98 10.95 25.02 -7.65
CA LYS A 98 11.16 25.97 -6.54
C LYS A 98 9.90 26.26 -5.71
N GLY A 99 8.99 25.28 -5.60
CA GLY A 99 7.72 25.42 -4.88
C GLY A 99 6.66 26.28 -5.59
N GLU A 100 6.89 26.69 -6.83
CA GLU A 100 5.88 27.36 -7.65
C GLU A 100 4.80 26.39 -8.11
N ALA A 101 3.57 26.89 -8.22
CA ALA A 101 2.44 26.09 -8.67
C ALA A 101 2.60 25.73 -10.15
N GLY A 102 2.60 24.44 -10.48
CA GLY A 102 2.70 23.97 -11.85
C GLY A 102 2.68 22.45 -11.95
N SER A 103 2.88 21.94 -13.16
CA SER A 103 3.10 20.52 -13.42
C SER A 103 4.11 20.33 -14.55
N SER A 104 4.76 19.18 -14.56
CA SER A 104 5.78 18.82 -15.55
C SER A 104 5.66 17.35 -15.91
N ALA A 105 5.95 17.02 -17.16
CA ALA A 105 6.02 15.65 -17.63
C ALA A 105 7.25 15.47 -18.52
N ALA A 106 7.89 14.32 -18.40
CA ALA A 106 8.98 13.89 -19.27
C ALA A 106 8.64 12.50 -19.80
N ILE A 107 8.86 12.28 -21.10
CA ILE A 107 8.63 11.00 -21.77
C ILE A 107 9.84 10.68 -22.65
N ASN A 108 10.09 9.39 -22.86
CA ASN A 108 11.01 8.93 -23.89
C ASN A 108 10.20 8.59 -25.16
N PRO A 109 10.29 9.39 -26.24
CA PRO A 109 9.49 9.20 -27.46
C PRO A 109 9.76 7.90 -28.22
#